data_AF-H0A2J9-F1
#
_entry.id   AF-H0A2J9-F1
#
_cell.length_a   1.000
_cell.length_b   1.000
_cell.length_c   1.000
_cell.angle_alpha   90.00
_cell.angle_beta   90.00
_cell.angle_gamma   90.00
#
_symmetry.space_group_name_H-M   'P 1'
#
loop_
_entity.id
_entity.type
_entity.pdbx_description
1 polymer ?
#
loop_
_entity_poly.entity_id
_entity_poly.type
_entity_poly.pdbx_seq_one_letter_code
_entity_poly.pdbx_strand_id
1 'polypeptide(L)'
;MQERPNLRFPEGSLLAAMFGGHAPVDVRRAARRLRAEGAPALAIDDDIAGLARGLASSEVSRSPAVLDVLPPLFWLEAQGEEGISGWVVEKKRGGLAVRGFSIASGHDAVPEPQGTATLAFGAAAQGEDQGTGYVRGLVIAISLPEMLSQMGESSPVVLMPADASEQDASFLRGFRLSVAISPDSVPS
;
A
#
# COMPACT_ATOMS: atom_id res chain seq x y z
N MET A 1 23.59 -19.79 13.35
CA MET A 1 22.33 -19.09 13.04
C MET A 1 22.72 -17.76 12.42
N GLN A 2 22.52 -17.59 11.11
CA GLN A 2 22.70 -16.29 10.47
C GLN A 2 21.56 -15.38 10.94
N GLU A 3 21.89 -14.28 11.62
CA GLU A 3 20.95 -13.22 11.92
C GLU A 3 20.43 -12.69 10.58
N ARG A 4 19.15 -12.93 10.31
CA ARG A 4 18.47 -12.36 9.15
C ARG A 4 18.49 -10.84 9.32
N PRO A 5 18.80 -10.07 8.26
CA PRO A 5 18.76 -8.62 8.35
C PRO A 5 17.38 -8.18 8.84
N ASN A 6 17.36 -7.45 9.96
CA ASN A 6 16.16 -6.79 10.44
C ASN A 6 15.71 -5.85 9.33
N LEU A 7 14.58 -6.18 8.68
CA LEU A 7 13.91 -5.30 7.73
C LEU A 7 13.68 -3.98 8.48
N ARG A 8 14.43 -2.94 8.12
CA ARG A 8 14.27 -1.60 8.70
C ARG A 8 13.07 -0.94 8.03
N PHE A 9 11.89 -1.40 8.39
CA PHE A 9 10.72 -0.57 8.17
C PHE A 9 10.88 0.71 9.01
N PRO A 10 10.28 1.85 8.60
CA PRO A 10 10.23 3.02 9.46
C PRO A 10 9.75 2.63 10.87
N GLU A 11 10.41 3.13 11.92
CA GLU A 11 9.96 2.92 13.29
C GLU A 11 8.52 3.41 13.42
N GLY A 12 7.64 2.56 13.94
CA GLY A 12 6.20 2.84 14.01
C GLY A 12 5.39 2.35 12.81
N SER A 13 5.98 1.75 11.77
CA SER A 13 5.20 1.15 10.68
C SER A 13 4.42 -0.09 11.10
N LEU A 14 3.27 -0.26 10.45
CA LEU A 14 2.30 -1.32 10.67
C LEU A 14 2.85 -2.69 10.22
N LEU A 15 3.72 -2.72 9.22
CA LEU A 15 4.55 -3.88 8.86
C LEU A 15 5.46 -4.33 10.01
N ALA A 16 6.08 -3.41 10.77
CA ALA A 16 6.88 -3.76 11.95
C ALA A 16 6.00 -4.34 13.08
N ALA A 17 4.81 -3.79 13.29
CA ALA A 17 3.86 -4.29 14.30
C ALA A 17 3.29 -5.68 13.96
N MET A 18 3.06 -5.97 12.67
CA MET A 18 2.41 -7.20 12.22
C MET A 18 3.30 -8.42 12.12
N PHE A 19 4.61 -8.21 11.95
CA PHE A 19 5.60 -9.29 12.12
C PHE A 19 5.95 -9.52 13.60
N GLY A 20 5.43 -8.68 14.52
CA GLY A 20 5.52 -8.86 15.97
C GLY A 20 4.46 -9.84 16.52
N GLY A 21 4.72 -10.41 17.70
CA GLY A 21 3.85 -11.40 18.35
C GLY A 21 2.48 -10.88 18.81
N HIS A 22 2.29 -9.56 18.88
CA HIS A 22 1.14 -8.91 19.53
C HIS A 22 -0.05 -8.61 18.60
N ALA A 23 0.08 -8.77 17.28
CA ALA A 23 -1.00 -8.47 16.35
C ALA A 23 -2.18 -9.49 16.45
N PRO A 24 -3.45 -9.09 16.20
CA PRO A 24 -4.60 -9.99 16.19
C PRO A 24 -4.50 -11.14 15.17
N VAL A 25 -5.24 -12.22 15.39
CA VAL A 25 -5.17 -13.46 14.59
C VAL A 25 -5.43 -13.22 13.10
N ASP A 26 -6.45 -12.46 12.74
CA ASP A 26 -6.82 -12.24 11.34
C ASP A 26 -5.77 -11.40 10.60
N VAL A 27 -5.17 -10.44 11.30
CA VAL A 27 -4.11 -9.59 10.77
C VAL A 27 -2.80 -10.37 10.65
N ARG A 28 -2.46 -11.22 11.63
CA ARG A 28 -1.35 -12.18 11.49
C ARG A 28 -1.58 -13.18 10.37
N ARG A 29 -2.81 -13.65 10.17
CA ARG A 29 -3.15 -14.57 9.07
C ARG A 29 -3.01 -13.86 7.72
N ALA A 30 -3.44 -12.61 7.62
CA ALA A 30 -3.23 -11.78 6.44
C ALA A 30 -1.74 -11.52 6.18
N ALA A 31 -0.97 -11.09 7.19
CA ALA A 31 0.50 -10.95 7.10
C ALA A 31 1.19 -12.24 6.66
N ARG A 32 0.81 -13.38 7.24
CA ARG A 32 1.35 -14.70 6.86
C ARG A 32 1.02 -15.05 5.42
N ARG A 33 -0.20 -14.78 4.97
CA ARG A 33 -0.62 -14.99 3.59
C ARG A 33 0.13 -14.07 2.62
N LEU A 34 0.25 -12.78 2.94
CA LEU A 34 1.04 -11.83 2.17
C LEU A 34 2.50 -12.26 2.06
N ARG A 35 3.09 -12.71 3.17
CA ARG A 35 4.46 -13.25 3.18
C ARG A 35 4.58 -14.53 2.34
N ALA A 36 3.63 -15.46 2.49
CA ALA A 36 3.63 -16.72 1.75
C ALA A 36 3.42 -16.53 0.25
N GLU A 37 2.64 -15.52 -0.15
CA GLU A 37 2.38 -15.15 -1.54
C GLU A 37 3.41 -14.15 -2.09
N GLY A 38 4.36 -13.70 -1.25
CA GLY A 38 5.37 -12.72 -1.64
C GLY A 38 4.82 -11.36 -2.04
N ALA A 39 3.65 -11.01 -1.51
CA ALA A 39 2.93 -9.79 -1.88
C ALA A 39 3.70 -8.54 -1.44
N PRO A 40 3.81 -7.51 -2.31
CA PRO A 40 4.46 -6.26 -1.97
C PRO A 40 3.66 -5.50 -0.91
N ALA A 41 4.39 -4.84 -0.01
CA ALA A 41 3.83 -3.94 0.97
C ALA A 41 4.35 -2.52 0.78
N LEU A 42 3.43 -1.57 0.77
CA LEU A 42 3.67 -0.19 0.36
C LEU A 42 3.33 0.75 1.52
N ALA A 43 4.32 1.50 1.98
CA ALA A 43 4.14 2.57 2.95
C ALA A 43 4.01 3.92 2.23
N ILE A 44 2.89 4.57 2.47
CA ILE A 44 2.44 5.82 1.87
C ILE A 44 2.87 6.97 2.78
N ASP A 45 3.67 7.89 2.23
CA ASP A 45 4.00 9.14 2.90
C ASP A 45 2.88 10.19 2.75
N ASP A 46 3.00 11.31 3.48
CA ASP A 46 2.00 12.38 3.47
C ASP A 46 1.84 13.01 2.08
N ASP A 47 2.90 13.02 1.27
CA ASP A 47 2.86 13.62 -0.06
C ASP A 47 2.07 12.73 -1.04
N ILE A 48 2.28 11.41 -1.04
CA ILE A 48 1.48 10.44 -1.79
C ILE A 48 0.04 10.42 -1.27
N ALA A 49 -0.16 10.52 0.05
CA ALA A 49 -1.50 10.64 0.63
C ALA A 49 -2.22 11.92 0.14
N GLY A 50 -1.50 13.03 0.02
CA GLY A 50 -2.00 14.27 -0.57
C GLY A 50 -2.38 14.12 -2.05
N LEU A 51 -1.50 13.50 -2.84
CA LEU A 51 -1.75 13.20 -4.26
C LEU A 51 -2.99 12.29 -4.42
N ALA A 52 -3.10 11.25 -3.60
CA ALA A 52 -4.22 10.31 -3.61
C ALA A 52 -5.56 11.00 -3.39
N ARG A 53 -5.65 11.99 -2.48
CA ARG A 53 -6.89 12.77 -2.28
C ARG A 53 -7.32 13.51 -3.54
N GLY A 54 -6.38 14.08 -4.30
CA GLY A 54 -6.67 14.74 -5.57
C GLY A 54 -7.07 13.75 -6.67
N LEU A 55 -6.45 12.58 -6.69
CA LEU A 55 -6.74 11.53 -7.66
C LEU A 55 -8.08 10.83 -7.42
N ALA A 56 -8.51 10.71 -6.16
CA ALA A 56 -9.76 10.04 -5.78
C ALA A 56 -10.99 10.53 -6.56
N SER A 57 -11.04 11.81 -6.90
CA SER A 57 -12.13 12.44 -7.66
C SER A 57 -11.87 12.56 -9.17
N SER A 58 -10.67 12.22 -9.64
CA SER A 58 -10.29 12.33 -11.06
C SER A 58 -10.92 11.23 -11.90
N GLU A 59 -11.29 11.52 -13.16
CA GLU A 59 -11.78 10.50 -14.09
C GLU A 59 -10.73 9.42 -14.39
N VAL A 60 -9.43 9.79 -14.35
CA VAL A 60 -8.30 8.87 -14.50
C VAL A 60 -8.36 7.74 -13.48
N SER A 61 -8.92 8.01 -12.29
CA SER A 61 -9.01 7.03 -11.19
C SER A 61 -9.97 5.87 -11.44
N ARG A 62 -10.78 5.95 -12.49
CA ARG A 62 -11.73 4.92 -12.89
C ARG A 62 -11.23 4.11 -14.09
N SER A 63 -10.04 4.41 -14.61
CA SER A 63 -9.49 3.72 -15.77
C SER A 63 -9.27 2.23 -15.48
N PRO A 64 -9.76 1.31 -16.35
CA PRO A 64 -9.51 -0.12 -16.18
C PRO A 64 -8.03 -0.50 -16.32
N ALA A 65 -7.21 0.33 -17.00
CA ALA A 65 -5.78 0.10 -17.18
C ALA A 65 -5.00 0.04 -15.86
N VAL A 66 -5.55 0.65 -14.81
CA VAL A 66 -5.01 0.57 -13.44
C VAL A 66 -4.90 -0.89 -12.98
N LEU A 67 -5.89 -1.71 -13.33
CA LEU A 67 -5.87 -3.12 -12.93
C LEU A 67 -4.72 -3.88 -13.58
N ASP A 68 -4.28 -3.48 -14.78
CA ASP A 68 -3.28 -4.23 -15.56
C ASP A 68 -1.87 -4.09 -15.01
N VAL A 69 -1.59 -3.00 -14.30
CA VAL A 69 -0.28 -2.72 -13.71
C VAL A 69 -0.16 -3.14 -12.24
N LEU A 70 -1.28 -3.46 -11.59
CA LEU A 70 -1.28 -3.82 -10.17
C LEU A 70 -0.96 -5.30 -9.95
N PRO A 71 -0.18 -5.63 -8.90
CA PRO A 71 0.02 -7.00 -8.48
C PRO A 71 -1.30 -7.65 -8.03
N PRO A 72 -1.40 -8.99 -8.07
CA PRO A 72 -2.64 -9.72 -7.75
C PRO A 72 -3.06 -9.57 -6.28
N LEU A 73 -2.11 -9.36 -5.37
CA LEU A 73 -2.32 -9.12 -3.96
C LEU A 73 -1.23 -8.16 -3.49
N PHE A 74 -1.60 -7.11 -2.75
CA PHE A 74 -0.66 -6.18 -2.16
C PHE A 74 -1.23 -5.51 -0.91
N TRP A 75 -0.36 -4.80 -0.22
CA TRP A 75 -0.66 -4.11 1.01
C TRP A 75 -0.36 -2.62 0.89
N LEU A 76 -1.21 -1.80 1.49
CA LEU A 76 -1.03 -0.37 1.64
C LEU A 76 -1.13 0.01 3.11
N GLU A 77 -0.29 0.94 3.55
CA GLU A 77 -0.42 1.62 4.83
C GLU A 77 -0.17 3.12 4.64
N ALA A 78 -0.99 3.94 5.27
CA ALA A 78 -0.86 5.39 5.27
C ALA A 78 -0.91 5.90 6.71
N GLN A 79 0.00 6.82 7.03
CA GLN A 79 -0.02 7.51 8.31
C GLN A 79 -1.23 8.45 8.38
N GLY A 80 -1.87 8.50 9.55
CA GLY A 80 -2.94 9.43 9.87
C GLY A 80 -2.72 10.06 11.25
N GLU A 81 -3.59 11.01 11.60
CA GLU A 81 -3.49 11.76 12.86
C GLU A 81 -3.66 10.86 14.09
N GLU A 82 -4.53 9.85 14.00
CA GLU A 82 -4.87 8.95 15.11
C GLU A 82 -4.06 7.64 15.11
N GLY A 83 -3.20 7.44 14.11
CA GLY A 83 -2.41 6.23 13.94
C GLY A 83 -2.24 5.84 12.47
N ILE A 84 -2.15 4.55 12.17
CA ILE A 84 -1.92 4.04 10.82
C ILE A 84 -3.21 3.44 10.28
N SER A 85 -3.60 3.85 9.09
CA SER A 85 -4.63 3.17 8.32
C SER A 85 -3.98 2.23 7.33
N GLY A 86 -4.49 1.01 7.19
CA GLY A 86 -3.95 0.09 6.20
C GLY A 86 -5.01 -0.77 5.51
N TRP A 87 -4.63 -1.30 4.36
CA TRP A 87 -5.51 -2.01 3.45
C TRP A 87 -4.81 -3.21 2.83
N VAL A 88 -5.46 -4.37 2.91
CA VAL A 88 -5.15 -5.51 2.04
C VAL A 88 -5.96 -5.37 0.78
N VAL A 89 -5.28 -5.31 -0.38
CA VAL A 89 -5.92 -5.15 -1.68
C VAL A 89 -5.67 -6.40 -2.53
N GLU A 90 -6.74 -7.05 -2.96
CA GLU A 90 -6.67 -8.27 -3.76
C GLU A 90 -7.42 -8.06 -5.08
N LYS A 91 -6.76 -8.34 -6.20
CA LYS A 91 -7.37 -8.28 -7.53
C LYS A 91 -8.37 -9.43 -7.68
N LYS A 92 -9.61 -9.08 -8.02
CA LYS A 92 -10.71 -10.04 -8.26
C LYS A 92 -11.32 -9.81 -9.63
N ARG A 93 -12.17 -10.74 -10.06
CA ARG A 93 -13.00 -10.54 -11.26
C ARG A 93 -13.94 -9.36 -11.00
N GLY A 94 -13.77 -8.26 -11.75
CA GLY A 94 -14.62 -7.07 -11.65
C GLY A 94 -14.05 -5.90 -10.83
N GLY A 95 -12.84 -6.02 -10.26
CA GLY A 95 -12.21 -4.92 -9.55
C GLY A 95 -11.22 -5.36 -8.47
N LEU A 96 -11.09 -4.55 -7.42
CA LEU A 96 -10.23 -4.84 -6.27
C LEU A 96 -11.08 -5.07 -5.02
N ALA A 97 -10.86 -6.18 -4.34
CA ALA A 97 -11.38 -6.39 -3.00
C ALA A 97 -10.45 -5.71 -1.99
N VAL A 98 -10.99 -4.83 -1.17
CA VAL A 98 -10.25 -4.04 -0.17
C VAL A 98 -10.71 -4.46 1.21
N ARG A 99 -9.76 -4.76 2.10
CA ARG A 99 -10.03 -5.00 3.53
C ARG A 99 -9.22 -4.01 4.34
N GLY A 100 -9.91 -3.09 5.00
CA GLY A 100 -9.30 -2.03 5.79
C GLY A 100 -9.11 -2.44 7.24
N PHE A 101 -8.09 -1.87 7.88
CA PHE A 101 -7.87 -1.94 9.32
C PHE A 101 -7.09 -0.67 9.76
N SER A 102 -7.06 -0.40 11.06
CA SER A 102 -6.32 0.71 11.65
C SER A 102 -5.47 0.24 12.82
N ILE A 103 -4.33 0.86 13.07
CA ILE A 103 -3.58 0.74 14.32
C ILE A 103 -3.56 2.12 14.96
N ALA A 104 -4.03 2.23 16.21
CA ALA A 104 -3.92 3.48 16.96
C ALA A 104 -2.46 3.85 17.24
N SER A 105 -2.18 5.12 17.53
CA SER A 105 -0.84 5.52 18.00
C SER A 105 -0.50 4.89 19.36
N GLY A 106 0.67 4.27 19.50
CA GLY A 106 1.18 3.74 20.78
C GLY A 106 1.87 2.37 20.68
N HIS A 107 2.73 2.06 21.65
CA HIS A 107 3.56 0.83 21.63
C HIS A 107 2.75 -0.48 21.78
N ASP A 108 1.56 -0.41 22.38
CA ASP A 108 0.68 -1.57 22.60
C ASP A 108 -0.49 -1.61 21.60
N ALA A 109 -0.50 -0.73 20.60
CA ALA A 109 -1.61 -0.62 19.67
C ALA A 109 -1.72 -1.87 18.80
N VAL A 110 -2.94 -2.40 18.73
CA VAL A 110 -3.27 -3.59 17.94
C VAL A 110 -4.09 -3.19 16.71
N PRO A 111 -3.90 -3.87 15.58
CA PRO A 111 -4.75 -3.71 14.40
C PRO A 111 -6.24 -3.93 14.68
N GLU A 112 -7.10 -3.02 14.26
CA GLU A 112 -8.56 -3.12 14.36
C GLU A 112 -9.19 -3.13 12.97
N PRO A 113 -10.05 -4.12 12.63
CA PRO A 113 -10.72 -4.14 11.32
C PRO A 113 -11.63 -2.92 11.12
N GLN A 114 -11.52 -2.26 9.97
CA GLN A 114 -12.31 -1.08 9.60
C GLN A 114 -13.40 -1.41 8.56
N GLY A 115 -13.42 -2.64 8.05
CA GLY A 115 -14.45 -3.13 7.12
C GLY A 115 -13.90 -3.62 5.79
N THR A 116 -14.82 -3.95 4.88
CA THR A 116 -14.51 -4.48 3.55
C THR A 116 -15.24 -3.72 2.47
N ALA A 117 -14.56 -3.42 1.37
CA ALA A 117 -15.11 -2.72 0.22
C ALA A 117 -14.69 -3.39 -1.09
N THR A 118 -15.39 -3.07 -2.18
CA THR A 118 -14.98 -3.44 -3.54
C THR A 118 -14.77 -2.17 -4.35
N LEU A 119 -13.55 -1.97 -4.86
CA LEU A 119 -13.25 -0.91 -5.80
C LEU A 119 -13.52 -1.41 -7.22
N ALA A 120 -14.61 -0.91 -7.81
CA ALA A 120 -14.93 -1.17 -9.21
C ALA A 120 -14.08 -0.27 -10.14
N PHE A 121 -13.82 -0.71 -11.36
CA PHE A 121 -13.16 0.11 -12.38
C PHE A 121 -13.97 0.08 -13.67
N GLY A 122 -13.80 1.10 -14.52
CA GLY A 122 -14.57 1.28 -15.74
C GLY A 122 -16.03 1.69 -15.47
N ALA A 123 -16.95 1.19 -16.31
CA ALA A 123 -18.37 1.59 -16.28
C ALA A 123 -19.09 1.29 -14.95
N ALA A 124 -18.54 0.41 -14.11
CA ALA A 124 -19.10 0.04 -12.82
C ALA A 124 -18.66 0.97 -11.65
N ALA A 125 -17.78 1.94 -11.89
CA ALA A 125 -17.18 2.78 -10.85
C ALA A 125 -18.03 4.02 -10.48
N GLN A 126 -19.28 3.81 -10.06
CA GLN A 126 -20.19 4.90 -9.62
C GLN A 126 -20.67 4.73 -8.17
N GLY A 127 -20.74 5.85 -7.44
CA GLY A 127 -21.36 5.92 -6.12
C GLY A 127 -20.53 5.33 -4.98
N GLU A 128 -19.38 5.95 -4.68
CA GLU A 128 -18.48 5.51 -3.59
C GLU A 128 -18.61 6.43 -2.37
N ASP A 129 -18.50 5.83 -1.17
CA ASP A 129 -18.29 6.59 0.04
C ASP A 129 -16.87 7.22 0.06
N GLN A 130 -16.69 8.20 0.94
CA GLN A 130 -15.46 8.99 1.03
C GLN A 130 -14.22 8.12 1.36
N GLY A 131 -14.39 7.08 2.19
CA GLY A 131 -13.30 6.17 2.57
C GLY A 131 -12.85 5.32 1.38
N THR A 132 -13.80 4.77 0.63
CA THR A 132 -13.57 3.98 -0.58
C THR A 132 -12.90 4.83 -1.67
N GLY A 133 -13.36 6.08 -1.84
CA GLY A 133 -12.73 7.05 -2.75
C GLY A 133 -11.27 7.34 -2.40
N TYR A 134 -10.93 7.47 -1.11
CA TYR A 134 -9.55 7.66 -0.69
C TYR A 134 -8.66 6.47 -1.04
N VAL A 135 -9.12 5.23 -0.80
CA VAL A 135 -8.36 4.02 -1.19
C VAL A 135 -8.19 3.94 -2.70
N ARG A 136 -9.21 4.32 -3.49
CA ARG A 136 -9.06 4.47 -4.94
C ARG A 136 -7.92 5.43 -5.27
N GLY A 137 -7.92 6.62 -4.68
CA GLY A 137 -6.85 7.60 -4.85
C GLY A 137 -5.45 7.02 -4.59
N LEU A 138 -5.30 6.25 -3.51
CA LEU A 138 -4.05 5.58 -3.15
C LEU A 138 -3.65 4.54 -4.21
N VAL A 139 -4.59 3.69 -4.62
CA VAL A 139 -4.38 2.67 -5.66
C VAL A 139 -3.92 3.29 -6.97
N ILE A 140 -4.43 4.47 -7.34
CA ILE A 140 -3.96 5.19 -8.53
C ILE A 140 -2.58 5.77 -8.31
N ALA A 141 -2.35 6.43 -7.18
CA ALA A 141 -1.06 7.05 -6.90
C ALA A 141 0.09 6.04 -6.98
N ILE A 142 -0.11 4.82 -6.45
CA ILE A 142 0.90 3.74 -6.53
C ILE A 142 1.00 3.10 -7.91
N SER A 143 -0.02 3.21 -8.77
CA SER A 143 -0.02 2.65 -10.11
C SER A 143 0.60 3.58 -11.15
N LEU A 144 0.67 4.89 -10.86
CA LEU A 144 1.22 5.91 -11.74
C LEU A 144 2.64 5.60 -12.27
N PRO A 145 3.61 5.13 -11.46
CA PRO A 145 4.94 4.82 -11.96
C PRO A 145 4.94 3.87 -13.16
N GLU A 146 4.23 2.75 -13.01
CA GLU A 146 4.18 1.71 -14.03
C GLU A 146 3.33 2.16 -15.23
N MET A 147 2.17 2.79 -14.98
CA MET A 147 1.32 3.30 -16.06
C MET A 147 2.05 4.32 -16.94
N LEU A 148 2.76 5.28 -16.32
CA LEU A 148 3.50 6.30 -17.06
C LEU A 148 4.74 5.72 -17.75
N SER A 149 5.44 4.78 -17.13
CA SER A 149 6.57 4.09 -17.75
C SER A 149 6.16 3.36 -19.04
N GLN A 150 5.01 2.69 -19.05
CA GLN A 150 4.46 2.02 -20.24
C GLN A 150 4.10 3.01 -21.37
N MET A 151 3.88 4.28 -21.03
CA MET A 151 3.62 5.37 -21.99
C MET A 151 4.90 6.09 -22.43
N GLY A 152 6.08 5.73 -21.90
CA GLY A 152 7.33 6.44 -22.14
C GLY A 152 7.43 7.77 -21.40
N GLU A 153 6.58 7.99 -20.39
CA GLU A 153 6.49 9.22 -19.62
C GLU A 153 7.19 9.10 -18.27
N SER A 154 7.64 10.24 -17.75
CA SER A 154 8.25 10.30 -16.40
C SER A 154 7.17 10.32 -15.32
N SER A 155 7.34 9.48 -14.30
CA SER A 155 6.46 9.45 -13.14
C SER A 155 6.88 10.47 -12.08
N PRO A 156 5.94 11.23 -11.48
CA PRO A 156 6.23 12.06 -10.32
C PRO A 156 6.40 11.23 -9.03
N VAL A 157 5.97 9.97 -9.04
CA VAL A 157 6.11 9.00 -7.94
C VAL A 157 7.32 8.12 -8.18
N VAL A 158 8.18 7.97 -7.17
CA VAL A 158 9.38 7.15 -7.19
C VAL A 158 9.23 5.99 -6.21
N LEU A 159 9.45 4.76 -6.71
CA LEU A 159 9.50 3.55 -5.89
C LEU A 159 10.87 3.43 -5.22
N MET A 160 10.87 3.25 -3.91
CA MET A 160 12.10 3.06 -3.13
C MET A 160 12.02 1.79 -2.28
N PRO A 161 13.13 1.07 -2.07
CA PRO A 161 13.21 0.07 -1.02
C PRO A 161 12.89 0.67 0.35
N ALA A 162 12.14 -0.07 1.18
CA ALA A 162 11.78 0.38 2.52
C ALA A 162 13.00 0.62 3.43
N ASP A 163 14.13 -0.06 3.16
CA ASP A 163 15.40 0.02 3.88
C ASP A 163 16.44 0.94 3.23
N ALA A 164 16.04 1.74 2.23
CA ALA A 164 16.93 2.69 1.58
C ALA A 164 17.52 3.70 2.57
N SER A 165 18.78 4.08 2.35
CA SER A 165 19.48 5.02 3.22
C SER A 165 18.85 6.43 3.16
N GLU A 166 18.98 7.22 4.24
CA GLU A 166 18.49 8.61 4.25
C GLU A 166 19.18 9.48 3.18
N GLN A 167 20.44 9.16 2.85
CA GLN A 167 21.15 9.82 1.75
C GLN A 167 20.45 9.53 0.41
N ASP A 168 20.15 8.27 0.10
CA ASP A 168 19.43 7.91 -1.14
C ASP A 168 18.03 8.53 -1.19
N ALA A 169 17.35 8.61 -0.05
CA ALA A 169 16.05 9.26 0.07
C ALA A 169 16.09 10.78 -0.22
N SER A 170 17.17 11.47 0.19
CA SER A 170 17.29 12.92 0.09
C SER A 170 17.56 13.46 -1.32
N PHE A 171 18.01 12.61 -2.26
CA PHE A 171 18.35 13.04 -3.62
C PHE A 171 17.15 13.08 -4.58
N LEU A 172 15.99 12.59 -4.17
CA LEU A 172 14.83 12.45 -5.04
C LEU A 172 13.94 13.71 -4.93
N ARG A 173 13.55 14.26 -6.09
CA ARG A 173 12.64 15.42 -6.20
C ARG A 173 11.17 15.02 -6.39
N GLY A 174 10.83 13.73 -6.26
CA GLY A 174 9.49 13.17 -6.49
C GLY A 174 8.84 12.65 -5.21
N PHE A 175 7.57 12.26 -5.31
CA PHE A 175 6.80 11.64 -4.22
C PHE A 175 7.37 10.26 -3.90
N ARG A 176 7.58 9.93 -2.62
CA ARG A 176 8.27 8.70 -2.22
C ARG A 176 7.27 7.60 -1.87
N LEU A 177 7.35 6.49 -2.59
CA LEU A 177 6.64 5.26 -2.25
C LEU A 177 7.63 4.22 -1.74
N SER A 178 7.55 3.86 -0.47
CA SER A 178 8.44 2.85 0.11
C SER A 178 7.85 1.45 -0.05
N VAL A 179 8.63 0.54 -0.63
CA VAL A 179 8.25 -0.82 -1.01
C VAL A 179 9.05 -1.83 -0.20
N ALA A 180 8.36 -2.76 0.44
CA ALA A 180 8.95 -3.95 1.04
C ALA A 180 8.43 -5.20 0.35
N ILE A 181 9.33 -6.10 -0.02
CA ILE A 181 9.01 -7.43 -0.55
C ILE A 181 9.66 -8.44 0.39
N SER A 182 8.96 -9.55 0.68
CA SER A 182 9.56 -10.57 1.52
C SER A 182 10.80 -11.17 0.82
N PRO A 183 11.94 -11.38 1.53
CA PRO A 183 13.13 -11.97 0.93
C PRO A 183 12.88 -13.35 0.31
N ASP A 184 11.89 -14.07 0.84
CA ASP A 184 11.47 -15.39 0.38
C ASP A 184 10.74 -15.33 -1.00
N SER A 185 10.52 -14.13 -1.54
CA SER A 185 9.77 -13.85 -2.79
C SER A 185 10.63 -13.29 -3.92
N VAL A 186 11.89 -12.96 -3.66
CA VAL A 186 12.80 -12.47 -4.69
C VAL A 186 13.24 -13.69 -5.51
N PRO A 187 13.02 -13.74 -6.84
CA PRO A 187 13.50 -14.84 -7.65
C PRO A 187 15.03 -14.95 -7.51
N SER A 188 15.49 -16.20 -7.32
CA SER A 188 16.91 -16.56 -7.14
C SER A 188 17.75 -16.25 -8.37
#